data_AF-A0A0R1ZL93-F1
#
_entry.id   AF-A0A0R1ZL93-F1
#
_cell.length_a   1.000
_cell.length_b   1.000
_cell.length_c   1.000
_cell.angle_alpha   90.00
_cell.angle_beta   90.00
_cell.angle_gamma   90.00
#
_symmetry.space_group_name_H-M   'P 1'
#
loop_
_entity.id
_entity.type
_entity.pdbx_description
1 polymer ?
#
loop_
_entity_poly.entity_id
_entity_poly.type
_entity_poly.pdbx_seq_one_letter_code
_entity_poly.pdbx_strand_id
1 'polypeptide(L)' 'MNYVINTEVIKKLRLQRQLTLVAAANAIGLTRADQYLRRENGQYQFKATELPALADLLGVPMEKLFIKSKH' A
#
# COMPACT_ATOMS: atom_id res chain seq x y z
N MET A 1 -14.28 -11.48 12.61
CA MET A 1 -13.99 -10.05 12.29
C MET A 1 -13.13 -10.05 11.04
N ASN A 2 -13.49 -9.31 9.99
CA ASN A 2 -12.74 -9.31 8.73
C ASN A 2 -11.93 -8.00 8.60
N TYR A 3 -10.67 -8.11 8.23
CA TYR A 3 -9.78 -6.95 8.01
C TYR A 3 -9.47 -6.85 6.53
N VAL A 4 -9.47 -5.62 6.01
CA VAL A 4 -9.13 -5.35 4.62
C VAL A 4 -8.02 -4.32 4.56
N ILE A 5 -7.25 -4.35 3.47
CA ILE A 5 -6.17 -3.39 3.25
C ILE A 5 -6.78 -2.01 3.00
N ASN A 6 -6.28 -1.01 3.72
CA ASN A 6 -6.69 0.38 3.61
C ASN A 6 -5.84 1.09 2.55
N THR A 7 -6.28 1.00 1.29
CA THR A 7 -5.60 1.62 0.15
C THR A 7 -5.60 3.16 0.21
N GLU A 8 -6.60 3.76 0.85
CA GLU A 8 -6.67 5.21 1.07
C GLU A 8 -5.58 5.71 2.01
N VAL A 9 -5.33 4.99 3.11
CA VAL A 9 -4.24 5.31 4.04
C VAL A 9 -2.88 5.14 3.37
N ILE A 10 -2.71 4.08 2.57
CA ILE A 10 -1.49 3.86 1.78
C ILE A 10 -1.22 5.05 0.85
N LYS A 11 -2.24 5.48 0.09
CA LYS A 11 -2.17 6.66 -0.78
C LYS A 11 -1.79 7.92 -0.03
N LYS A 12 -2.46 8.17 1.10
CA LYS A 12 -2.24 9.36 1.92
C LYS A 12 -0.79 9.39 2.45
N LEU A 13 -0.32 8.28 3.02
CA LEU A 13 1.05 8.18 3.55
C LEU A 13 2.09 8.34 2.45
N ARG A 14 1.87 7.75 1.27
CA ARG A 14 2.76 7.93 0.12
C ARG A 14 2.90 9.40 -0.26
N LEU A 15 1.77 10.12 -0.35
CA LEU A 15 1.75 11.55 -0.68
C LEU A 15 2.40 12.40 0.42
N GLN A 16 2.12 12.12 1.69
CA GLN A 16 2.74 12.82 2.83
C GLN A 16 4.26 12.66 2.86
N ARG A 17 4.76 11.51 2.42
CA ARG A 17 6.19 11.22 2.29
C ARG A 17 6.79 11.65 0.96
N GLN A 18 6.02 12.31 0.09
CA GLN A 18 6.45 12.76 -1.24
C GLN A 18 7.02 11.63 -2.11
N LEU A 19 6.52 10.41 -1.90
CA LEU A 19 6.96 9.22 -2.63
C LEU A 19 6.27 9.16 -4.00
N THR A 20 7.07 8.98 -5.05
CA THR A 20 6.55 8.76 -6.40
C THR A 20 5.97 7.35 -6.52
N LEU A 21 5.07 7.16 -7.50
CA LEU A 21 4.52 5.83 -7.81
C LEU A 21 5.62 4.85 -8.22
N VAL A 22 6.66 5.32 -8.90
CA VAL A 22 7.82 4.50 -9.31
C VAL A 22 8.62 4.06 -8.07
N ALA A 23 8.92 4.98 -7.15
CA ALA A 23 9.64 4.65 -5.93
C ALA A 23 8.88 3.62 -5.08
N ALA A 24 7.57 3.80 -4.95
CA ALA A 24 6.73 2.86 -4.21
C ALA A 24 6.60 1.51 -4.91
N ALA A 25 6.49 1.47 -6.25
CA ALA A 25 6.51 0.24 -7.02
C ALA A 25 7.80 -0.55 -6.79
N ASN A 26 8.95 0.11 -6.93
CA ASN A 26 10.27 -0.51 -6.77
C ASN A 26 10.46 -1.08 -5.37
N ALA A 27 10.02 -0.37 -4.34
CA ALA A 27 10.15 -0.79 -2.94
C ALA A 27 9.43 -2.12 -2.64
N ILE A 28 8.33 -2.42 -3.33
CA ILE A 28 7.58 -3.66 -3.17
C ILE A 28 7.84 -4.68 -4.29
N GLY A 29 8.92 -4.49 -5.07
CA GLY A 29 9.34 -5.42 -6.12
C GLY A 29 8.52 -5.37 -7.41
N LEU A 30 7.78 -4.29 -7.65
CA LEU A 30 7.09 -4.06 -8.92
C LEU A 30 7.98 -3.31 -9.90
N THR A 31 7.83 -3.62 -11.19
CA THR A 31 8.65 -3.05 -12.24
C THR A 31 8.07 -1.77 -12.84
N ARG A 32 6.78 -1.50 -12.60
CA ARG A 32 6.08 -0.38 -13.24
C ARG A 32 5.19 0.38 -12.27
N ALA A 33 5.17 1.70 -12.40
CA ALA A 33 4.34 2.60 -11.60
C ALA A 33 2.84 2.34 -11.73
N ASP A 34 2.37 1.93 -12.91
CA ASP A 34 0.96 1.61 -13.14
C ASP A 34 0.52 0.38 -12.33
N GLN A 35 1.37 -0.62 -12.17
CA GLN A 35 1.06 -1.80 -11.32
C GLN A 35 0.83 -1.41 -9.87
N TYR A 36 1.60 -0.46 -9.35
CA TYR A 36 1.41 0.09 -8.01
C TYR A 36 0.14 0.94 -7.93
N LEU A 37 -0.07 1.85 -8.91
CA LEU A 37 -1.24 2.73 -8.96
C LEU A 37 -2.57 1.95 -8.95
N ARG A 38 -2.64 0.83 -9.67
CA ARG A 38 -3.84 -0.02 -9.68
C ARG A 38 -4.15 -0.62 -8.30
N ARG A 39 -3.13 -0.94 -7.50
CA ARG A 39 -3.32 -1.40 -6.11
C ARG A 39 -3.82 -0.28 -5.21
N GLU A 40 -3.19 0.90 -5.34
CA GLU A 40 -3.60 2.09 -4.59
C GLU A 40 -5.04 2.52 -4.91
N ASN A 41 -5.50 2.31 -6.15
CA ASN A 41 -6.88 2.57 -6.58
C ASN A 41 -7.86 1.42 -6.26
N GLY A 42 -7.41 0.33 -5.63
CA GLY A 42 -8.26 -0.81 -5.28
C GLY A 42 -8.66 -1.71 -6.46
N GLN A 43 -8.07 -1.53 -7.65
CA GLN A 43 -8.30 -2.41 -8.80
C GLN A 43 -7.64 -3.78 -8.63
N TYR A 44 -6.53 -3.82 -7.88
CA TYR A 44 -5.87 -5.04 -7.43
C TYR A 44 -5.61 -4.97 -5.92
N GLN A 45 -5.59 -6.12 -5.26
CA GLN A 45 -5.20 -6.18 -3.85
C GLN A 45 -3.67 -6.21 -3.73
N PHE A 46 -3.15 -5.59 -2.66
CA PHE A 46 -1.75 -5.81 -2.26
C PHE A 46 -1.58 -7.25 -1.82
N LYS A 47 -0.48 -7.90 -2.23
CA LYS A 47 -0.16 -9.25 -1.80
C LYS A 47 0.39 -9.22 -0.37
N ALA A 48 0.14 -10.27 0.41
CA ALA A 48 0.69 -10.39 1.76
C ALA A 48 2.22 -10.23 1.82
N THR A 49 2.93 -10.66 0.78
CA THR A 49 4.39 -10.53 0.64
C THR A 49 4.86 -9.09 0.37
N GLU A 50 3.98 -8.22 -0.14
CA GLU A 50 4.29 -6.82 -0.46
C GLU A 50 4.12 -5.91 0.78
N LEU A 51 3.29 -6.33 1.74
CA LEU A 51 2.89 -5.51 2.87
C LEU A 51 4.02 -5.14 3.85
N PRO A 52 4.97 -6.03 4.19
CA PRO A 52 6.10 -5.65 5.06
C PRO A 52 6.95 -4.55 4.43
N ALA A 53 7.35 -4.72 3.17
CA ALA A 53 8.13 -3.73 2.44
C ALA A 53 7.39 -2.39 2.28
N LEU A 54 6.07 -2.45 2.10
CA LEU A 54 5.24 -1.26 2.05
C LEU A 54 5.17 -0.54 3.41
N ALA A 55 5.04 -1.28 4.51
CA ALA A 55 5.01 -0.73 5.86
C ALA A 55 6.34 -0.03 6.20
N ASP A 56 7.46 -0.64 5.84
CA ASP A 56 8.81 -0.09 6.01
C ASP A 56 8.99 1.20 5.18
N LEU A 57 8.62 1.17 3.89
CA LEU A 57 8.66 2.35 3.01
C LEU A 57 7.81 3.50 3.56
N LEU A 58 6.61 3.17 4.05
CA LEU A 58 5.68 4.14 4.63
C LEU A 58 5.98 4.45 6.10
N GLY A 59 7.05 3.88 6.68
CA GLY A 59 7.49 4.06 8.05
C GLY A 59 6.36 4.00 9.08
N VAL A 60 5.46 3.03 8.93
CA VAL A 60 4.34 2.78 9.85
C VAL A 60 4.28 1.30 10.22
N PRO A 61 3.74 0.96 11.41
CA PRO A 61 3.44 -0.43 11.73
C PRO A 61 2.49 -1.04 10.71
N MET A 62 2.70 -2.31 10.35
CA MET A 62 1.90 -3.03 9.35
C MET A 62 0.39 -3.02 9.67
N GLU A 63 0.02 -3.03 10.95
CA GLU A 63 -1.37 -2.92 11.43
C GLU A 63 -2.09 -1.66 10.93
N LYS A 64 -1.36 -0.55 10.73
CA LYS A 64 -1.92 0.71 10.21
C LYS A 64 -2.36 0.61 8.75
N LEU A 65 -1.89 -0.38 8.02
CA LEU A 65 -2.27 -0.64 6.63
C LEU A 65 -3.61 -1.37 6.52
N PHE A 66 -4.20 -1.82 7.64
CA PHE A 66 -5.46 -2.53 7.66
C PHE A 66 -6.57 -1.68 8.29
N ILE A 67 -7.78 -1.85 7.78
CA ILE A 67 -9.00 -1.30 8.37
C ILE A 67 -9.99 -2.44 8.65
N LYS A 68 -10.76 -2.29 9.72
CA LYS A 68 -11.85 -3.21 10.04
C LYS A 68 -12.94 -3.05 8.99
N SER A 69 -13.20 -4.12 8.24
CA SER A 69 -14.37 -4.17 7.37
C SER A 69 -15.58 -4.45 8.26
N LYS A 70 -16.53 -3.51 8.30
CA LYS A 70 -17.88 -3.80 8.82
C LYS A 70 -18.64 -4.48 7.68
N HIS A 71 -19.06 -5.72 7.92
CA HIS A 71 -20.20 -6.29 7.20
C HIS A 71 -21.45 -5.46 7.51
#